data_AF-A0A2N9HZT6-F1
#
_entry.id   AF-A0A2N9HZT6-F1
#
_cell.length_a   1.000
_cell.length_b   1.000
_cell.length_c   1.000
_cell.angle_alpha   90.00
_cell.angle_beta   90.00
_cell.angle_gamma   90.00
#
_symmetry.space_group_name_H-M   'P 1'
#
loop_
_entity.id
_entity.type
_entity.pdbx_description
1 polymer ?
#
loop_
_entity_poly.entity_id
_entity_poly.type
_entity_poly.pdbx_seq_one_letter_code
_entity_poly.pdbx_strand_id
1 'polypeptide(L)'
;MVQSYIVSDLTSVRSRDVNFGWGKAVYGGLAKVFPEPNKESINFYIPMKNSEGDNGILVPVYLPSLAMERFVTELHCNLKVQSDSGPMSTLIISSL
;
A
#
# COMPACT_ATOMS: atom_id res chain seq x y z
N MET A 1 26.48 -8.46 -1.42
CA MET A 1 25.43 -7.73 -2.16
C MET A 1 24.54 -7.09 -1.11
N VAL A 2 24.42 -5.76 -1.09
CA VAL A 2 23.52 -5.05 -0.16
C VAL A 2 22.10 -5.17 -0.72
N GLN A 3 21.15 -5.57 0.13
CA GLN A 3 19.74 -5.57 -0.23
C GLN A 3 19.19 -4.16 -0.02
N SER A 4 18.88 -3.46 -1.11
CA SER A 4 18.26 -2.14 -1.04
C SER A 4 16.74 -2.27 -0.93
N TYR A 5 16.11 -1.36 -0.19
CA TYR A 5 14.67 -1.22 -0.12
C TYR A 5 14.30 0.17 -0.64
N ILE A 6 13.55 0.23 -1.74
CA ILE A 6 13.23 1.49 -2.42
C ILE A 6 11.78 1.86 -2.12
N VAL A 7 11.58 3.12 -1.72
CA VAL A 7 10.25 3.70 -1.49
C VAL A 7 10.08 4.93 -2.37
N SER A 8 8.97 5.00 -3.09
CA SER A 8 8.60 6.13 -3.92
C SER A 8 7.27 6.72 -3.48
N ASP A 9 7.23 8.03 -3.26
CA ASP A 9 6.01 8.73 -2.89
C ASP A 9 5.23 9.17 -4.15
N LEU A 10 4.03 8.60 -4.34
CA LEU A 10 3.11 8.97 -5.42
C LEU A 10 1.87 9.73 -4.89
N THR A 11 1.88 10.19 -3.65
CA THR A 11 0.74 10.93 -3.06
C THR A 11 0.45 12.25 -3.80
N SER A 12 1.49 12.86 -4.37
CA SER A 12 1.37 14.05 -5.23
C SER A 12 0.83 13.73 -6.63
N VAL A 13 0.89 12.47 -7.06
CA VAL A 13 0.33 12.04 -8.34
C VAL A 13 -1.18 12.02 -8.21
N ARG A 14 -1.83 13.03 -8.82
CA ARG A 14 -3.29 13.23 -8.83
C ARG A 14 -3.99 12.22 -9.76
N SER A 15 -3.57 10.96 -9.74
CA SER A 15 -4.11 9.88 -10.58
C SER A 15 -5.63 9.70 -10.41
N ARG A 16 -6.16 10.05 -9.23
CA ARG A 16 -7.59 10.06 -8.94
C ARG A 16 -8.41 11.17 -9.59
N ASP A 17 -7.78 12.26 -10.01
CA ASP A 17 -8.48 13.37 -10.64
C ASP A 17 -8.79 13.11 -12.12
N VAL A 18 -8.30 11.99 -12.66
CA VAL A 18 -8.64 11.53 -14.01
C VAL A 18 -10.12 11.13 -14.06
N ASN A 19 -10.88 11.77 -14.96
CA ASN A 19 -12.28 11.50 -15.23
C ASN A 19 -12.52 11.57 -16.75
N PHE A 20 -12.90 10.44 -17.35
CA PHE A 20 -13.19 10.34 -18.78
C PHE A 20 -14.68 10.54 -19.12
N GLY A 21 -15.51 10.90 -18.14
CA GLY A 21 -16.96 11.06 -18.29
C GLY A 21 -17.78 10.12 -17.39
N TRP A 22 -17.14 9.14 -16.75
CA TRP A 22 -17.79 8.15 -15.87
C TRP A 22 -17.55 8.39 -14.37
N GLY A 23 -16.95 9.54 -14.02
CA GLY A 23 -16.58 9.87 -12.65
C GLY A 23 -15.07 9.76 -12.41
N LYS A 24 -14.65 10.15 -11.21
CA LYS A 24 -13.24 10.10 -10.79
C LYS A 24 -12.77 8.65 -10.63
N ALA A 25 -11.50 8.39 -10.94
CA ALA A 25 -10.91 7.08 -10.71
C ALA A 25 -11.00 6.69 -9.22
N VAL A 26 -11.37 5.42 -8.96
CA VAL A 26 -11.40 4.86 -7.59
C VAL A 26 -9.97 4.57 -7.12
N TYR A 27 -9.15 4.02 -8.01
CA TYR A 27 -7.74 3.70 -7.80
C TYR A 27 -6.93 4.09 -9.04
N GLY A 28 -5.74 4.64 -8.82
CA GLY A 28 -4.81 5.04 -9.87
C GLY A 28 -3.39 4.83 -9.36
N GLY A 29 -2.87 3.62 -9.51
CA GLY A 29 -1.56 3.23 -9.03
C GLY A 29 -0.93 2.20 -9.96
N LEU A 30 0.18 1.61 -9.55
CA LEU A 30 0.89 0.65 -10.39
C LEU A 30 0.05 -0.61 -10.62
N ALA A 31 0.01 -1.05 -11.87
CA ALA A 31 -0.62 -2.32 -12.25
C ALA A 31 0.24 -3.53 -11.85
N LYS A 32 1.55 -3.35 -11.66
CA LYS A 32 2.50 -4.40 -11.27
C LYS A 32 3.60 -3.82 -10.38
N VAL A 33 3.81 -4.44 -9.23
CA VAL A 33 4.84 -4.06 -8.24
C VAL A 33 6.20 -4.72 -8.55
N PHE A 34 6.27 -5.64 -9.52
CA PHE A 34 7.46 -6.47 -9.78
C PHE A 34 8.26 -6.05 -11.01
N PRO A 35 9.51 -5.62 -10.83
CA PRO A 35 10.56 -5.81 -11.81
C PRO A 35 11.18 -7.20 -11.62
N GLU A 36 10.81 -8.19 -12.44
CA GLU A 36 11.47 -9.52 -12.54
C GLU A 36 11.65 -10.36 -11.24
N PRO A 37 11.90 -11.68 -11.35
CA PRO A 37 12.48 -12.41 -10.23
C PRO A 37 13.83 -11.77 -9.89
N ASN A 38 14.10 -11.54 -8.60
CA ASN A 38 15.42 -11.17 -8.07
C ASN A 38 15.80 -9.67 -8.04
N LYS A 39 14.87 -8.73 -8.28
CA LYS A 39 15.14 -7.29 -8.06
C LYS A 39 14.40 -6.74 -6.84
N GLU A 40 14.98 -5.68 -6.32
CA GLU A 40 14.63 -4.93 -5.11
C GLU A 40 13.13 -4.69 -4.98
N SER A 41 12.60 -4.86 -3.77
CA SER A 41 11.21 -4.53 -3.45
C SER A 41 11.02 -3.02 -3.55
N ILE A 42 10.25 -2.59 -4.56
CA ILE A 42 9.87 -1.18 -4.73
C ILE A 42 8.45 -1.00 -4.17
N ASN A 43 8.33 -0.12 -3.19
CA ASN A 43 7.05 0.18 -2.54
C ASN A 43 6.65 1.60 -2.87
N PHE A 44 5.35 1.82 -3.00
CA PHE A 44 4.80 3.10 -3.44
C PHE A 44 3.76 3.61 -2.45
N TYR A 45 3.80 4.90 -2.14
CA TYR A 45 2.72 5.54 -1.41
C TYR A 45 1.70 6.05 -2.40
N ILE A 46 0.54 5.37 -2.44
CA ILE A 46 -0.50 5.65 -3.43
C ILE A 46 -1.68 6.28 -2.71
N PRO A 47 -2.19 7.43 -3.16
CA PRO A 47 -3.37 8.02 -2.54
C PRO A 47 -4.57 7.07 -2.75
N MET A 48 -5.26 6.68 -1.67
CA MET A 48 -6.47 5.84 -1.66
C MET A 48 -7.67 6.61 -1.06
N LYS A 49 -8.90 6.30 -1.48
CA LYS A 49 -10.12 6.78 -0.85
C LYS A 49 -10.88 5.54 -0.39
N ASN A 50 -11.26 5.48 0.89
CA ASN A 50 -12.00 4.34 1.40
C ASN A 50 -13.46 4.36 0.88
N SER A 51 -14.24 3.34 1.19
CA SER A 51 -15.66 3.26 0.83
C SER A 51 -16.51 4.37 1.44
N GLU A 52 -16.08 4.95 2.55
CA GLU A 52 -16.78 6.04 3.26
C GLU A 52 -16.42 7.44 2.69
N GLY A 53 -15.42 7.51 1.84
CA GLY A 53 -14.96 8.75 1.24
C GLY A 53 -13.82 9.46 1.98
N ASP A 54 -13.18 8.81 2.96
CA ASP A 54 -12.01 9.35 3.62
C ASP A 54 -10.74 9.13 2.79
N ASN A 55 -9.83 10.09 2.88
CA ASN A 55 -8.53 9.98 2.23
C ASN A 55 -7.59 9.09 3.06
N GLY A 56 -6.93 8.15 2.39
CA GLY A 56 -5.91 7.29 2.98
C GLY A 56 -4.72 7.11 2.04
N ILE A 57 -3.72 6.36 2.50
CA ILE A 57 -2.55 5.97 1.73
C ILE A 57 -2.54 4.44 1.62
N LEU A 58 -2.45 3.92 0.41
CA LEU A 58 -2.19 2.52 0.14
C LEU A 58 -0.69 2.30 -0.01
N VAL A 59 -0.16 1.32 0.72
CA VAL A 59 1.23 0.89 0.64
C VAL A 59 1.25 -0.60 0.27
N PRO A 60 1.42 -0.98 -1.01
CA PRO A 60 1.56 -2.37 -1.38
C PRO A 60 2.93 -2.88 -0.95
N VAL A 61 2.97 -3.98 -0.20
CA VAL A 61 4.19 -4.66 0.23
C VAL A 61 4.26 -6.02 -0.42
N TYR A 62 5.45 -6.41 -0.89
CA TYR A 62 5.68 -7.75 -1.38
C TYR A 62 6.90 -8.39 -0.73
N LEU A 63 6.68 -9.57 -0.19
CA LEU A 63 7.67 -10.40 0.48
C LEU A 63 7.35 -11.87 0.13
N PRO A 64 8.34 -12.79 0.19
CA PRO A 64 8.08 -14.22 0.15
C PRO A 64 7.02 -14.62 1.20
N SER A 65 6.18 -15.62 0.91
CA SER A 65 4.98 -15.93 1.71
C SER A 65 5.23 -16.01 3.22
N LEU A 66 6.28 -16.73 3.64
CA LEU A 66 6.62 -16.85 5.07
C LEU A 66 7.01 -15.51 5.72
N ALA A 67 7.68 -14.63 4.97
CA ALA A 67 8.03 -13.29 5.44
C ALA A 67 6.80 -12.37 5.48
N MET A 68 5.86 -12.53 4.54
CA MET A 68 4.59 -11.79 4.54
C MET A 68 3.73 -12.13 5.77
N GLU A 69 3.61 -13.41 6.13
CA GLU A 69 2.86 -13.85 7.31
C GLU A 69 3.43 -13.24 8.61
N ARG A 70 4.76 -13.23 8.74
CA ARG A 70 5.45 -12.59 9.87
C ARG A 70 5.23 -11.08 9.87
N PHE A 71 5.36 -10.45 8.71
CA PHE A 71 5.16 -9.01 8.55
C PHE A 71 3.76 -8.57 8.98
N VAL A 72 2.71 -9.27 8.52
CA VAL A 72 1.33 -8.99 8.91
C VAL A 72 1.14 -9.13 10.43
N THR A 73 1.70 -10.18 11.01
CA THR A 73 1.57 -10.44 12.47
C THR A 73 2.22 -9.31 13.27
N GLU A 74 3.46 -8.95 12.96
CA GLU A 74 4.19 -7.87 13.63
C GLU A 74 3.51 -6.52 13.41
N LEU A 75 3.05 -6.22 12.19
CA LEU A 75 2.36 -4.98 11.87
C LEU A 75 1.07 -4.84 12.70
N HIS A 76 0.29 -5.91 12.80
CA HIS A 76 -0.95 -5.92 13.59
C HIS A 76 -0.69 -5.72 15.08
N CYS A 77 0.34 -6.37 15.63
CA CYS A 77 0.75 -6.17 17.02
C CYS A 77 1.16 -4.72 17.27
N ASN A 78 2.00 -4.15 16.42
CA ASN A 78 2.49 -2.78 16.56
C ASN A 78 1.38 -1.72 16.38
N LEU A 79 0.38 -1.97 15.53
CA LEU A 79 -0.75 -1.07 15.34
C LEU A 79 -1.74 -1.12 16.51
N LYS A 80 -1.96 -2.30 17.11
CA LYS A 80 -2.80 -2.44 18.32
C LYS A 80 -2.21 -1.74 19.53
N VAL A 81 -0.88 -1.68 19.65
CA VAL A 81 -0.21 -0.94 20.72
C VAL A 81 -0.45 0.58 20.61
N GLN A 82 -0.76 1.09 19.41
CA GLN A 82 -1.00 2.53 19.18
C GLN A 82 -2.48 2.93 19.28
N SER A 83 -3.42 1.97 19.34
CA SER A 83 -4.86 2.25 19.29
C SER A 83 -5.49 2.69 20.62
N ASP A 84 -4.71 3.04 21.63
CA ASP A 84 -5.26 3.65 22.86
C ASP A 84 -5.78 5.09 22.64
N SER A 85 -5.59 5.73 21.47
CA SER A 85 -6.16 7.07 21.20
C SER A 85 -6.29 7.55 19.72
N GLY A 86 -6.36 6.71 18.68
CA GLY A 86 -6.37 7.19 17.28
C GLY A 86 -7.16 6.35 16.24
N PRO A 87 -7.45 6.90 15.04
CA PRO A 87 -8.24 6.22 14.00
C PRO A 87 -7.54 4.95 13.48
N MET A 88 -8.33 3.87 13.32
CA MET A 88 -7.86 2.53 12.96
C MET A 88 -7.22 2.50 11.56
N SER A 89 -5.95 2.13 11.49
CA SER A 89 -5.32 1.72 10.24
C SER A 89 -5.87 0.37 9.82
N THR A 90 -6.47 0.29 8.62
CA THR A 90 -7.04 -0.97 8.09
C THR A 90 -5.98 -1.71 7.28
N LEU A 91 -5.68 -2.96 7.67
CA LEU A 91 -4.83 -3.86 6.90
C LEU A 91 -5.69 -4.75 6.01
N ILE A 92 -5.48 -4.67 4.71
CA ILE A 92 -6.12 -5.57 3.75
C ILE A 92 -5.07 -6.57 3.27
N ILE A 93 -5.28 -7.84 3.61
CA ILE A 93 -4.46 -8.95 3.13
C ILE A 93 -5.19 -9.56 1.94
N SER A 94 -4.62 -9.44 0.76
CA SER A 94 -5.12 -10.08 -0.45
C SER A 94 -4.04 -10.97 -1.04
N SER A 95 -4.29 -12.29 -1.08
CA SER A 95 -3.54 -13.23 -1.90
C SER A 95 -4.25 -13.35 -3.26
N LEU A 96 -3.50 -13.18 -4.36
CA LEU A 96 -3.95 -13.54 -5.70
C LEU A 96 -3.98 -15.06 -5.87
#